data_AF-A0A075AJK7-F1
#
_entry.id   AF-A0A075AJK7-F1
#
_cell.length_a   1.000
_cell.length_b   1.000
_cell.length_c   1.000
_cell.angle_alpha   90.00
_cell.angle_beta   90.00
_cell.angle_gamma   90.00
#
_symmetry.space_group_name_H-M   'P 1'
#
loop_
_entity.id
_entity.type
_entity.pdbx_description
1 polymer ?
#
loop_
_entity_poly.entity_id
_entity_poly.type
_entity_poly.pdbx_seq_one_letter_code
_entity_poly.pdbx_strand_id
1 'polypeptide(L)'
;MTNEAKLDYAYRKLKTSYVYMENLLSAVDYIRALNNRVLAGIADQVENDWLNDNVSVYDAKIGVHLVDDQLYVPLGALQPPVYHHNLPPALNFAGFGSMIGSAVARLLGEMGISLDLDAATSQVIDDSTGLMISQRALEQWTNVEENSQVDTLLPGEYMNKQKLFYTSYAQ
;
A
#
# COMPACT_ATOMS: atom_id res chain seq x y z
N MET A 1 -12.81 6.90 -6.07
CA MET A 1 -14.10 6.42 -6.62
C MET A 1 -15.01 7.63 -6.85
N THR A 2 -15.02 8.23 -8.03
CA THR A 2 -15.76 9.50 -8.27
C THR A 2 -16.55 9.53 -9.59
N ASN A 3 -16.62 8.42 -10.33
CA ASN A 3 -17.34 8.36 -11.61
C ASN A 3 -18.19 7.09 -11.70
N GLU A 4 -19.48 7.21 -11.37
CA GLU A 4 -20.47 6.13 -11.40
C GLU A 4 -20.62 5.54 -12.80
N ALA A 5 -20.63 6.38 -13.83
CA ALA A 5 -20.76 5.91 -15.22
C ALA A 5 -19.58 5.01 -15.65
N LYS A 6 -18.36 5.31 -15.19
CA LYS A 6 -17.19 4.43 -15.43
C LYS A 6 -17.30 3.11 -14.65
N LEU A 7 -17.82 3.15 -13.43
CA LEU A 7 -18.01 1.96 -12.58
C LEU A 7 -19.04 1.01 -13.19
N ASP A 8 -20.19 1.56 -13.59
CA ASP A 8 -21.26 0.81 -14.25
C ASP A 8 -20.78 0.25 -15.59
N TYR A 9 -20.01 1.04 -16.34
CA TYR A 9 -19.40 0.56 -17.59
C TYR A 9 -18.47 -0.63 -17.34
N ALA A 10 -17.62 -0.59 -16.32
CA ALA A 10 -16.70 -1.69 -16.02
C ALA A 10 -17.47 -2.99 -15.76
N TYR A 11 -18.46 -2.96 -14.87
CA TYR A 11 -19.22 -4.15 -14.48
C TYR A 11 -20.39 -4.51 -15.41
N ARG A 12 -20.60 -3.80 -16.52
CA ARG A 12 -21.77 -3.97 -17.42
C ARG A 12 -22.00 -5.39 -17.94
N LYS A 13 -20.95 -6.21 -18.01
CA LYS A 13 -21.01 -7.61 -18.50
C LYS A 13 -21.13 -8.64 -17.39
N LEU A 14 -20.95 -8.25 -16.13
CA LEU A 14 -21.08 -9.14 -14.99
C LEU A 14 -22.57 -9.37 -14.71
N LYS A 15 -23.01 -10.62 -14.67
CA LYS A 15 -24.39 -10.99 -14.37
C LYS A 15 -24.48 -11.51 -12.95
N THR A 16 -25.54 -11.11 -12.26
CA THR A 16 -25.85 -11.57 -10.91
C THR A 16 -27.21 -12.28 -10.89
N SER A 17 -27.33 -13.25 -10.02
CA SER A 17 -28.45 -14.16 -9.80
C SER A 17 -28.61 -14.40 -8.30
N TYR A 18 -29.76 -14.94 -7.89
CA TYR A 18 -29.97 -15.39 -6.51
C TYR A 18 -29.18 -16.67 -6.18
N VAL A 19 -28.68 -17.38 -7.20
CA VAL A 19 -27.89 -18.60 -7.03
C VAL A 19 -26.40 -18.25 -6.92
N TYR A 20 -25.81 -18.50 -5.76
CA TYR A 20 -24.39 -18.21 -5.50
C TYR A 20 -23.44 -18.85 -6.52
N MET A 21 -23.71 -20.11 -6.91
CA MET A 21 -22.87 -20.82 -7.88
C MET A 21 -22.89 -20.16 -9.26
N GLU A 22 -24.05 -19.66 -9.70
CA GLU A 22 -24.16 -18.93 -10.97
C GLU A 22 -23.39 -17.60 -10.94
N ASN A 23 -23.41 -16.91 -9.79
CA ASN A 23 -22.61 -15.70 -9.60
C ASN A 23 -21.12 -15.99 -9.67
N LEU A 24 -20.67 -17.08 -9.05
CA LEU A 24 -19.27 -17.47 -9.05
C LEU A 24 -18.79 -17.81 -10.46
N LEU A 25 -19.55 -18.62 -11.20
CA LEU A 25 -19.24 -18.95 -12.59
C LEU A 25 -19.28 -17.70 -13.48
N SER A 26 -20.29 -16.82 -13.31
CA SER A 26 -20.35 -15.55 -14.04
C SER A 26 -19.16 -14.64 -13.75
N ALA A 27 -18.67 -14.61 -12.51
CA ALA A 27 -17.49 -13.83 -12.15
C ALA A 27 -16.22 -14.39 -12.78
N VAL A 28 -16.05 -15.72 -12.78
CA VAL A 28 -14.91 -16.39 -13.44
C VAL A 28 -14.90 -16.12 -14.94
N ASP A 29 -16.05 -16.25 -15.60
CA ASP A 29 -16.17 -15.98 -17.04
C ASP A 29 -15.92 -14.49 -17.36
N TYR A 30 -16.41 -13.58 -16.51
CA TYR A 30 -16.16 -12.15 -16.63
C TYR A 30 -14.66 -11.81 -16.55
N ILE A 31 -13.95 -12.31 -15.52
CA ILE A 31 -12.51 -12.06 -15.34
C ILE A 31 -11.71 -12.62 -16.52
N ARG A 32 -12.03 -13.84 -16.97
CA ARG A 32 -11.38 -14.45 -18.14
C ARG A 32 -11.58 -13.64 -19.41
N ALA A 33 -12.81 -13.19 -19.67
CA ALA A 33 -13.13 -12.40 -20.85
C ALA A 33 -12.41 -11.04 -20.83
N LEU A 34 -12.28 -10.42 -19.66
CA LEU A 34 -11.56 -9.16 -19.48
C LEU A 34 -10.06 -9.34 -19.75
N ASN A 35 -9.42 -10.33 -19.11
CA ASN A 35 -8.00 -10.63 -19.31
C ASN A 35 -7.68 -10.96 -20.77
N ASN A 36 -8.52 -11.75 -21.44
CA ASN A 36 -8.32 -12.07 -22.86
C ASN A 36 -8.37 -10.83 -23.77
N ARG A 37 -9.22 -9.84 -23.45
CA ARG A 37 -9.30 -8.60 -24.22
C ARG A 37 -8.09 -7.70 -24.00
N VAL A 38 -7.60 -7.63 -22.77
CA VAL A 38 -6.36 -6.89 -22.44
C VAL A 38 -5.17 -7.51 -23.14
N LEU A 39 -5.00 -8.83 -23.03
CA LEU A 39 -3.92 -9.56 -23.71
C LEU A 39 -3.99 -9.43 -25.24
N ALA A 40 -5.20 -9.36 -25.80
CA ALA A 40 -5.41 -9.15 -27.23
C ALA A 40 -5.24 -7.69 -27.69
N GLY A 41 -5.01 -6.74 -26.78
CA GLY A 41 -4.84 -5.32 -27.10
C GLY A 41 -6.12 -4.62 -27.60
N ILE A 42 -7.29 -5.23 -27.37
CA ILE A 42 -8.60 -4.72 -27.79
C ILE A 42 -9.46 -4.27 -26.61
N ALA A 43 -8.88 -4.26 -25.40
CA ALA A 43 -9.51 -3.71 -24.22
C ALA A 43 -9.54 -2.18 -24.32
N ASP A 44 -10.66 -1.61 -23.88
CA ASP A 44 -10.79 -0.16 -23.79
C ASP A 44 -9.82 0.39 -22.73
N GLN A 45 -9.45 1.67 -22.83
CA GLN A 45 -8.60 2.32 -21.82
C GLN A 45 -9.14 2.10 -20.40
N VAL A 46 -10.46 2.21 -20.21
CA VAL A 46 -11.10 1.95 -18.91
C VAL A 46 -10.91 0.50 -18.44
N GLU A 47 -10.92 -0.48 -19.36
CA GLU A 47 -10.73 -1.89 -19.01
C GLU A 47 -9.25 -2.22 -18.72
N ASN A 48 -8.32 -1.53 -19.39
CA ASN A 48 -6.87 -1.60 -19.11
C ASN A 48 -6.51 -0.97 -17.77
N ASP A 49 -7.03 0.24 -17.50
CA ASP A 49 -6.80 0.95 -16.23
C ASP A 49 -7.26 0.10 -15.04
N TRP A 50 -8.37 -0.64 -15.18
CA TRP A 50 -8.94 -1.49 -14.15
C TRP A 50 -8.14 -2.76 -13.81
N LEU A 51 -7.41 -3.32 -14.77
CA LEU A 51 -6.58 -4.51 -14.54
C LEU A 51 -5.14 -4.15 -14.17
N ASN A 52 -4.66 -3.00 -14.62
CA ASN A 52 -3.35 -2.49 -14.24
C ASN A 52 -3.35 -1.98 -12.80
N ASP A 53 -4.41 -1.29 -12.36
CA ASP A 53 -4.62 -0.92 -10.96
C ASP A 53 -5.31 -2.07 -10.21
N ASN A 54 -4.57 -3.15 -9.92
CA ASN A 54 -4.94 -4.12 -8.87
C ASN A 54 -4.88 -3.46 -7.48
N VAL A 55 -5.72 -2.46 -7.32
CA VAL A 55 -5.97 -1.73 -6.09
C VAL A 55 -6.87 -2.63 -5.27
N SER A 56 -6.25 -3.56 -4.54
CA SER A 56 -6.94 -4.24 -3.45
C SER A 56 -7.22 -3.18 -2.39
N VAL A 57 -8.39 -2.53 -2.46
CA VAL A 57 -8.83 -1.46 -1.54
C VAL A 57 -8.75 -1.93 -0.08
N TYR A 58 -8.82 -3.25 0.14
CA TYR A 58 -8.81 -3.92 1.43
C TYR A 58 -7.50 -4.64 1.75
N ASP A 59 -6.41 -4.40 1.02
CA ASP A 59 -5.11 -4.91 1.43
C ASP A 59 -4.53 -4.07 2.57
N ALA A 60 -3.80 -4.73 3.46
CA ALA A 60 -3.00 -4.11 4.50
C ALA A 60 -1.58 -3.82 4.03
N LYS A 61 -1.25 -4.11 2.76
CA LYS A 61 0.07 -3.92 2.16
C LYS A 61 0.06 -2.80 1.13
N ILE A 62 1.11 -2.00 1.14
CA ILE A 62 1.34 -1.00 0.09
C ILE A 62 1.73 -1.74 -1.19
N GLY A 63 0.98 -1.48 -2.26
CA GLY A 63 1.22 -2.04 -3.59
C GLY A 63 2.26 -1.21 -4.35
N VAL A 64 3.06 -1.89 -5.15
CA VAL A 64 4.09 -1.28 -6.00
C VAL A 64 3.81 -1.66 -7.44
N HIS A 65 3.63 -0.68 -8.31
CA HIS A 65 3.50 -0.86 -9.75
C HIS A 65 4.83 -0.49 -10.41
N LEU A 66 5.65 -1.51 -10.66
CA LEU A 66 7.02 -1.39 -11.16
C LEU A 66 7.11 -0.83 -12.58
N VAL A 67 6.09 -1.07 -13.41
CA VAL A 67 6.09 -0.64 -14.82
C VAL A 67 5.82 0.86 -14.94
N ASP A 68 5.00 1.40 -14.04
CA ASP A 68 4.58 2.80 -14.07
C ASP A 68 5.35 3.67 -13.06
N ASP A 69 6.30 3.09 -12.32
CA ASP A 69 7.00 3.71 -11.18
C ASP A 69 6.03 4.30 -10.14
N GLN A 70 4.90 3.61 -9.91
CA GLN A 70 3.83 4.08 -9.02
C GLN A 70 3.77 3.30 -7.72
N LEU A 71 3.54 4.05 -6.64
CA LEU A 71 3.25 3.53 -5.32
C LEU A 71 1.75 3.67 -5.03
N TYR A 72 1.09 2.57 -4.69
CA TYR A 72 -0.32 2.59 -4.32
C TYR A 72 -0.51 2.23 -2.84
N VAL A 73 -1.18 3.11 -2.11
CA VAL A 73 -1.57 2.88 -0.72
C VAL A 73 -3.06 2.53 -0.65
N PRO A 74 -3.43 1.30 -0.29
CA PRO A 74 -4.82 0.95 -0.07
C PRO A 74 -5.40 1.68 1.14
N LEU A 75 -6.65 2.12 1.02
CA LEU A 75 -7.37 2.76 2.12
C LEU A 75 -7.51 1.83 3.33
N GLY A 76 -7.57 0.50 3.12
CA GLY A 76 -7.56 -0.50 4.17
C GLY A 76 -6.29 -0.52 5.02
N ALA A 77 -5.15 -0.05 4.50
CA ALA A 77 -3.91 0.10 5.28
C ALA A 77 -3.91 1.37 6.14
N LEU A 78 -4.77 2.36 5.86
CA LEU A 78 -4.86 3.62 6.60
C LEU A 78 -5.74 3.52 7.84
N GLN A 79 -5.44 2.55 8.70
CA GLN A 79 -6.15 2.32 9.96
C GLN A 79 -5.18 2.05 11.10
N PRO A 80 -5.55 2.29 12.37
CA PRO A 80 -4.76 1.83 13.51
C PRO A 80 -4.50 0.31 13.42
N PRO A 81 -3.29 -0.17 13.79
CA PRO A 81 -2.17 0.58 14.37
C PRO A 81 -1.25 1.28 13.35
N VAL A 82 -1.50 1.09 12.04
CA VAL A 82 -0.62 1.57 10.96
C VAL A 82 -0.64 3.08 10.81
N TYR A 83 -1.83 3.69 10.77
CA TYR A 83 -1.99 5.13 10.66
C TYR A 83 -3.27 5.63 11.30
N HIS A 84 -3.18 6.76 12.02
CA HIS A 84 -4.32 7.60 12.35
C HIS A 84 -3.86 9.02 12.71
N HIS A 85 -4.61 10.04 12.29
CA HIS A 85 -4.23 11.45 12.46
C HIS A 85 -4.01 11.87 13.93
N ASN A 86 -4.70 11.22 14.89
CA ASN A 86 -4.53 11.49 16.33
C ASN A 86 -3.47 10.61 17.02
N LEU A 87 -2.82 9.68 16.32
CA LEU A 87 -1.73 8.90 16.93
C LEU A 87 -0.47 9.77 17.03
N PRO A 88 0.39 9.53 18.05
CA PRO A 88 1.69 10.15 18.10
C PRO A 88 2.43 10.01 16.77
N PRO A 89 3.11 11.05 16.28
CA PRO A 89 3.87 10.99 15.03
C PRO A 89 4.81 9.79 14.97
N ALA A 90 5.48 9.47 16.09
CA ALA A 90 6.36 8.30 16.18
C ALA A 90 5.66 6.97 15.79
N LEU A 91 4.37 6.79 16.11
CA LEU A 91 3.59 5.62 15.70
C LEU A 91 3.28 5.65 14.20
N ASN A 92 2.85 6.81 13.69
CA ASN A 92 2.52 6.96 12.26
C ASN A 92 3.76 6.76 11.37
N PHE A 93 4.92 7.29 11.78
CA PHE A 93 6.18 7.02 11.09
C PHE A 93 6.59 5.55 11.23
N ALA A 94 6.46 4.96 12.42
CA ALA A 94 6.79 3.55 12.63
C ALA A 94 5.94 2.61 11.77
N GLY A 95 4.62 2.76 11.75
CA GLY A 95 3.72 1.95 10.95
C GLY A 95 3.75 2.37 9.48
N PHE A 96 3.00 3.41 9.15
CA PHE A 96 2.82 3.84 7.76
C PHE A 96 4.11 4.32 7.09
N GLY A 97 4.93 5.09 7.79
CA GLY A 97 6.19 5.62 7.24
C GLY A 97 7.19 4.52 6.85
N SER A 98 7.31 3.46 7.67
CA SER A 98 8.19 2.33 7.36
C SER A 98 7.69 1.55 6.14
N MET A 99 6.37 1.33 6.03
CA MET A 99 5.77 0.66 4.88
C MET A 99 6.02 1.42 3.57
N ILE A 100 5.87 2.75 3.57
CA ILE A 100 6.20 3.58 2.41
C ILE A 100 7.69 3.44 2.10
N GLY A 101 8.54 3.55 3.13
CA GLY A 101 9.98 3.43 2.99
C GLY A 101 10.39 2.09 2.34
N SER A 102 9.82 0.97 2.77
CA SER A 102 10.11 -0.36 2.22
C SER A 102 9.67 -0.47 0.78
N ALA A 103 8.51 0.08 0.44
CA ALA A 103 8.00 0.04 -0.92
C ALA A 103 8.80 0.93 -1.88
N VAL A 104 9.29 2.09 -1.42
CA VAL A 104 10.25 2.92 -2.17
C VAL A 104 11.59 2.20 -2.33
N ALA A 105 12.08 1.53 -1.28
CA ALA A 105 13.30 0.74 -1.36
C ALA A 105 13.19 -0.37 -2.40
N ARG A 106 12.03 -1.05 -2.46
CA ARG A 106 11.73 -2.06 -3.47
C ARG A 106 11.72 -1.49 -4.88
N LEU A 107 11.03 -0.37 -5.11
CA LEU A 107 11.04 0.33 -6.40
C LEU A 107 12.48 0.61 -6.88
N LEU A 108 13.30 1.18 -6.00
CA LEU A 108 14.69 1.50 -6.32
C LEU A 108 15.56 0.25 -6.52
N GLY A 109 15.36 -0.78 -5.71
CA GLY A 109 16.06 -2.06 -5.80
C GLY A 109 15.76 -2.79 -7.11
N GLU A 110 14.48 -2.90 -7.47
CA GLU A 110 14.04 -3.58 -8.69
C GLU A 110 14.39 -2.80 -9.97
N MET A 111 14.36 -1.47 -9.95
CA MET A 111 14.81 -0.64 -11.08
C MET A 111 16.33 -0.65 -11.26
N GLY A 112 17.09 -0.78 -10.17
CA GLY A 112 18.54 -0.55 -10.15
C GLY A 112 19.41 -1.81 -10.16
N ILE A 113 18.85 -2.97 -9.81
CA ILE A 113 19.67 -4.12 -9.42
C ILE A 113 19.11 -5.42 -9.99
N SER A 114 19.65 -5.86 -11.14
CA SER A 114 19.48 -7.22 -11.66
C SER A 114 20.25 -8.25 -10.82
N LEU A 115 20.15 -8.21 -9.48
CA LEU A 115 20.79 -9.22 -8.66
C LEU A 115 19.88 -10.44 -8.57
N ASP A 116 20.50 -11.59 -8.81
CA ASP A 116 19.97 -12.94 -8.56
C ASP A 116 19.91 -13.18 -7.04
N LEU A 117 19.26 -12.25 -6.32
CA LEU A 117 19.07 -12.31 -4.88
C LEU A 117 17.84 -13.14 -4.58
N ASP A 118 17.96 -14.01 -3.58
CA ASP A 118 16.80 -14.71 -3.05
C ASP A 118 15.75 -13.69 -2.56
N ALA A 119 14.47 -13.99 -2.82
CA ALA A 119 13.37 -13.09 -2.52
C ALA A 119 13.32 -12.69 -1.03
N ALA A 120 13.70 -13.60 -0.12
CA ALA A 120 13.78 -13.30 1.29
C ALA A 120 14.88 -12.29 1.62
N THR A 121 16.03 -12.36 0.92
CA THR A 121 17.13 -11.42 1.12
C THR A 121 16.76 -10.02 0.63
N SER A 122 16.10 -9.93 -0.53
CA SER A 122 15.59 -8.66 -1.05
C SER A 122 14.59 -8.03 -0.08
N GLN A 123 13.65 -8.82 0.44
CA GLN A 123 12.66 -8.33 1.39
C GLN A 123 13.31 -7.77 2.67
N VAL A 124 14.32 -8.45 3.22
CA VAL A 124 15.03 -7.94 4.42
C VAL A 124 15.74 -6.62 4.15
N ILE A 125 16.33 -6.47 2.95
CA ILE A 125 16.97 -5.22 2.54
C ILE A 125 15.93 -4.10 2.41
N ASP A 126 14.81 -4.37 1.77
CA ASP A 126 13.69 -3.42 1.62
C ASP A 126 13.21 -2.95 3.00
N ASP A 127 12.91 -3.89 3.90
CA ASP A 127 12.37 -3.61 5.23
C ASP A 127 13.37 -2.84 6.11
N SER A 128 14.65 -3.22 6.08
CA SER A 128 15.70 -2.51 6.82
C SER A 128 15.90 -1.08 6.29
N THR A 129 15.85 -0.92 4.96
CA THR A 129 16.00 0.37 4.30
C THR A 129 14.79 1.26 4.59
N GLY A 130 13.58 0.70 4.53
CA GLY A 130 12.34 1.40 4.84
C GLY A 130 12.26 1.89 6.27
N LEU A 131 12.65 1.06 7.23
CA LEU A 131 12.73 1.44 8.64
C LEU A 131 13.70 2.61 8.85
N MET A 132 14.88 2.58 8.22
CA MET A 132 15.88 3.65 8.30
C MET A 132 15.38 4.95 7.65
N ILE A 133 14.73 4.87 6.48
CA ILE A 133 14.15 6.04 5.80
C ILE A 133 13.11 6.70 6.70
N SER A 134 12.20 5.90 7.25
CA SER A 134 11.14 6.41 8.12
C SER A 134 11.67 7.04 9.40
N GLN A 135 12.67 6.41 10.02
CA GLN A 135 13.32 6.93 11.23
C GLN A 135 13.97 8.29 10.98
N ARG A 136 14.68 8.46 9.86
CA ARG A 136 15.26 9.75 9.46
C ARG A 136 14.17 10.79 9.15
N ALA A 137 13.07 10.39 8.53
CA ALA A 137 11.96 11.28 8.26
C ALA A 137 11.29 11.78 9.56
N LEU A 138 11.16 10.91 10.56
CA LEU A 138 10.71 11.30 11.90
C LEU A 138 11.67 12.33 12.54
N GLU A 139 12.98 12.10 12.49
CA GLU A 139 13.97 13.03 13.02
C GLU A 139 13.87 14.41 12.34
N GLN A 140 13.81 14.43 11.00
CA GLN A 140 13.62 15.65 10.22
C GLN A 140 12.34 16.37 10.58
N TRP A 141 11.24 15.64 10.75
CA TRP A 141 9.95 16.20 11.15
C TRP A 141 10.02 16.82 12.55
N THR A 142 10.70 16.17 13.50
CA THR A 142 10.87 16.68 14.87
C THR A 142 11.81 17.89 14.98
N ASN A 143 12.74 18.05 14.04
CA ASN A 143 13.67 19.19 14.01
C ASN A 143 13.00 20.51 13.59
N VAL A 144 11.74 20.46 13.12
CA VAL A 144 10.92 21.64 12.88
C VAL A 144 10.36 22.13 14.22
N GLU A 145 10.65 23.39 14.61
CA GLU A 145 10.40 23.92 15.97
C GLU A 145 8.95 23.73 16.48
N GLU A 146 7.95 23.81 15.61
CA GLU A 146 6.54 23.59 15.95
C GLU A 146 6.24 22.13 16.33
N ASN A 147 6.94 21.18 15.71
CA ASN A 147 6.73 19.74 15.86
C ASN A 147 7.51 19.14 17.04
N SER A 148 8.56 19.83 17.50
CA SER A 148 9.35 19.41 18.65
C SER A 148 8.50 19.35 19.93
N GLN A 149 7.48 20.22 20.05
CA GLN A 149 6.58 20.28 21.21
C GLN A 149 5.44 19.25 21.19
N VAL A 150 5.19 18.59 20.06
CA VAL A 150 4.20 17.50 19.91
C VAL A 150 4.74 16.19 20.51
N ASP A 151 5.55 16.30 21.55
CA ASP A 151 6.18 15.19 22.27
C ASP A 151 5.12 14.47 23.13
N THR A 152 4.26 13.70 22.48
CA THR A 152 3.20 12.94 23.16
C THR A 152 3.80 11.68 23.77
N LEU A 153 4.32 11.83 25.00
CA LEU A 153 4.46 10.69 25.91
C LEU A 153 3.10 10.00 26.03
N LEU A 154 3.08 8.67 25.90
CA LEU A 154 1.85 7.91 26.07
C LEU A 154 1.39 8.00 27.54
N PRO A 155 0.09 8.21 27.80
CA PRO A 155 -0.42 8.17 29.16
C PRO A 155 -0.20 6.77 29.75
N GLY A 156 0.54 6.69 30.86
CA GLY A 156 0.79 5.45 31.60
C GLY A 156 2.15 4.79 31.35
N GLU A 157 2.94 5.24 30.37
CA GLU A 157 4.30 4.69 30.14
C GLU A 157 5.29 5.77 29.70
N TYR A 158 6.41 5.88 30.41
CA TYR A 158 7.49 6.81 30.07
C TYR A 158 8.39 6.20 28.99
N MET A 159 7.96 6.29 27.74
CA MET A 159 8.75 5.87 26.58
C MET A 159 9.19 7.09 25.75
N ASN A 160 10.49 7.20 25.44
CA ASN A 160 10.97 8.27 24.56
C ASN A 160 10.52 8.01 23.11
N LYS A 161 10.48 9.06 22.27
CA LYS A 161 10.06 8.97 20.85
C LYS A 161 10.74 7.84 20.07
N GLN A 162 12.05 7.67 20.26
CA GLN A 162 12.82 6.64 19.55
C GLN A 162 12.42 5.22 19.97
N LYS A 163 12.30 4.95 21.28
CA LYS A 163 11.81 3.66 21.78
C LYS A 163 10.38 3.44 21.32
N LEU A 164 9.54 4.47 21.37
CA LEU A 164 8.16 4.38 20.92
C LEU A 164 8.07 4.00 19.44
N PHE A 165 8.91 4.59 18.60
CA PHE A 165 9.01 4.24 17.19
C PHE A 165 9.37 2.76 16.99
N TYR A 166 10.47 2.28 17.59
CA TYR A 166 10.89 0.88 17.40
C TYR A 166 9.95 -0.13 18.04
N THR A 167 9.38 0.17 19.21
CA THR A 167 8.38 -0.69 19.86
C THR A 167 7.11 -0.76 19.01
N SER A 168 6.68 0.34 18.40
CA SER A 168 5.48 0.36 17.56
C SER A 168 5.70 -0.35 16.22
N TYR A 169 6.92 -0.27 15.65
CA TYR A 169 7.27 -1.02 14.45
C TYR A 169 7.28 -2.54 14.67
N ALA A 170 7.61 -2.97 15.89
CA ALA A 170 7.73 -4.39 16.23
C ALA A 170 6.40 -5.07 16.63
N GLN A 171 5.31 -4.31 16.77
CA GLN A 171 3.97 -4.82 17.12
C GLN A 171 3.24 -5.38 15.91
#